data_AF-A0A1G5FJD5-F1
#
_entry.id   AF-A0A1G5FJD5-F1
#
_cell.length_a   1.000
_cell.length_b   1.000
_cell.length_c   1.000
_cell.angle_alpha   90.00
_cell.angle_beta   90.00
_cell.angle_gamma   90.00
#
_symmetry.space_group_name_H-M   'P 1'
#
loop_
_entity.id
_entity.type
_entity.pdbx_description
1 polymer ?
#
loop_
_entity_poly.entity_id
_entity_poly.type
_entity_poly.pdbx_seq_one_letter_code
_entity_poly.pdbx_strand_id
1 'polypeptide(L)'
;MKNKQFGTKLTATLALTFSSGEVVIPAGEWVSFGWELHPWGFEAEVVFRVASGGNKHDKVFTDFIKPDLIIAELKVAAVTTKPTPEPEPVPLKGPVVFRGLEEEVSTEVKEAPVLVRTYRIGFTDPLAFYWTRHRPTRIYAKKSLTAVVEENTPAGVTVKTELAAFDDVLPLITVGLGTPDNLTHQAYPAHFLDWVVTRLRHVQGHLLFDPVANSYTLATAKPSDGDPTALKEGDTGTASVTFPEPPRHGVSLINGVSKDARVEPVSNENAATGIMEEILIMEPVPKNVTTRKTLETSRLTPESMRVSLPFARFPETRLLCGSLVSLPSPEKTTKLITCKKVYRITAMSATAQAPAPQTDAGTGCDQAFFSACLQVSLEAKEDTASRLPDARPVPALFHVEGVIASDVGEESEATYQVVRDTETAGDRYRVTLPAFDDLEIPALFAPDNLPSHLFFPLYKGTRALLALSLCSARIKGTVDWLGSTRVDQKAQSQRILFGKGEKSQVRLEHRYEEGKPVFEMERVMEKDGERLTMEEGKMTWQVGES
;
A
#
# COMPACT_ATOMS: atom_id res chain seq x y z
N MET A 1 6.98 -14.43 29.36
CA MET A 1 6.67 -13.58 30.53
C MET A 1 5.18 -13.63 30.77
N LYS A 2 4.70 -13.88 32.00
CA LYS A 2 3.27 -13.79 32.29
C LYS A 2 2.91 -12.31 32.44
N ASN A 3 1.96 -11.85 31.63
CA ASN A 3 1.37 -10.52 31.74
C ASN A 3 0.82 -10.31 33.17
N LYS A 4 1.21 -9.20 33.82
CA LYS A 4 0.78 -8.89 35.19
C LYS A 4 -0.66 -8.39 35.16
N GLN A 5 -1.58 -9.15 35.73
CA GLN A 5 -2.97 -8.73 35.90
C GLN A 5 -3.13 -7.84 37.14
N PHE A 6 -4.03 -6.88 37.07
CA PHE A 6 -4.41 -6.00 38.18
C PHE A 6 -5.92 -5.73 38.19
N GLY A 7 -6.49 -5.62 39.38
CA GLY A 7 -7.88 -5.20 39.55
C GLY A 7 -7.98 -3.68 39.45
N THR A 8 -8.90 -3.18 38.62
CA THR A 8 -9.10 -1.73 38.43
C THR A 8 -10.57 -1.42 38.17
N LYS A 9 -10.99 -0.22 38.55
CA LYS A 9 -12.28 0.34 38.15
C LYS A 9 -12.06 1.23 36.93
N LEU A 10 -12.78 0.98 35.86
CA LEU A 10 -12.65 1.72 34.60
C LEU A 10 -13.97 2.38 34.25
N THR A 11 -13.89 3.59 33.69
CA THR A 11 -14.98 4.19 32.93
C THR A 11 -14.80 3.70 31.50
N ALA A 12 -15.80 3.02 30.97
CA ALA A 12 -15.72 2.45 29.64
C ALA A 12 -17.05 2.56 28.90
N THR A 13 -17.01 2.98 27.64
CA THR A 13 -18.20 3.09 26.80
C THR A 13 -17.93 2.54 25.41
N LEU A 14 -18.94 1.86 24.87
CA LEU A 14 -18.92 1.27 23.53
C LEU A 14 -20.14 1.81 22.82
N ALA A 15 -19.94 2.71 21.87
CA ALA A 15 -21.00 3.16 20.98
C ALA A 15 -20.98 2.32 19.70
N LEU A 16 -22.14 1.78 19.33
CA LEU A 16 -22.37 1.06 18.08
C LEU A 16 -23.28 1.91 17.20
N THR A 17 -22.73 2.39 16.08
CA THR A 17 -23.49 3.11 15.07
C THR A 17 -23.98 2.14 14.00
N PHE A 18 -25.31 1.99 13.91
CA PHE A 18 -26.03 1.25 12.88
C PHE A 18 -26.65 2.22 11.87
N SER A 19 -27.22 1.69 10.78
CA SER A 19 -28.00 2.48 9.82
C SER A 19 -29.26 3.11 10.43
N SER A 20 -29.81 2.51 11.49
CA SER A 20 -31.00 2.97 12.22
C SER A 20 -30.70 4.01 13.31
N GLY A 21 -29.44 4.17 13.72
CA GLY A 21 -29.03 5.05 14.81
C GLY A 21 -27.88 4.49 15.65
N GLU A 22 -27.57 5.17 16.74
CA GLU A 22 -26.51 4.79 17.67
C GLU A 22 -27.07 4.12 18.92
N VAL A 23 -26.40 3.04 19.38
CA VAL A 23 -26.68 2.37 20.65
C VAL A 23 -25.41 2.37 21.50
N VAL A 24 -25.50 2.89 22.72
CA VAL A 24 -24.39 2.90 23.68
C VAL A 24 -24.52 1.74 24.65
N ILE A 25 -23.45 0.97 24.77
CA ILE A 25 -23.33 -0.16 25.69
C ILE A 25 -22.46 0.26 26.89
N PRO A 26 -23.03 0.37 28.09
CA PRO A 26 -22.29 0.78 29.29
C PRO A 26 -21.35 -0.33 29.78
N ALA A 27 -20.27 0.06 30.48
CA ALA A 27 -19.25 -0.86 31.00
C ALA A 27 -19.80 -2.02 31.84
N GLY A 28 -20.91 -1.79 32.57
CA GLY A 28 -21.55 -2.83 33.40
C GLY A 28 -22.12 -4.01 32.61
N GLU A 29 -22.35 -3.88 31.31
CA GLU A 29 -22.80 -4.97 30.43
C GLU A 29 -21.62 -5.78 29.87
N TRP A 30 -20.37 -5.34 30.07
CA TRP A 30 -19.21 -5.93 29.41
C TRP A 30 -18.70 -7.17 30.12
N VAL A 31 -18.36 -8.19 29.35
CA VAL A 31 -17.72 -9.42 29.82
C VAL A 31 -16.20 -9.30 29.70
N SER A 32 -15.73 -8.81 28.55
CA SER A 32 -14.31 -8.62 28.28
C SER A 32 -14.08 -7.61 27.17
N PHE A 33 -12.90 -7.00 27.17
CA PHE A 33 -12.41 -6.22 26.04
C PHE A 33 -10.91 -6.37 25.87
N GLY A 34 -10.41 -6.04 24.70
CA GLY A 34 -8.98 -5.89 24.46
C GLY A 34 -8.68 -5.10 23.20
N TRP A 35 -7.46 -4.60 23.11
CA TRP A 35 -6.95 -3.97 21.90
C TRP A 35 -5.45 -4.15 21.75
N GLU A 36 -5.01 -4.11 20.50
CA GLU A 36 -3.63 -3.88 20.08
C GLU A 36 -3.60 -2.58 19.29
N LEU A 37 -2.86 -1.59 19.79
CA LEU A 37 -2.68 -0.29 19.18
C LEU A 37 -1.24 -0.16 18.71
N HIS A 38 -1.07 0.21 17.45
CA HIS A 38 0.20 0.43 16.78
C HIS A 38 0.28 1.86 16.21
N PRO A 39 1.45 2.32 15.76
CA PRO A 39 1.58 3.63 15.14
C PRO A 39 0.81 3.72 13.84
N TRP A 40 0.47 2.60 13.19
CA TRP A 40 -0.24 2.59 11.91
C TRP A 40 -1.73 2.27 12.01
N GLY A 41 -2.26 1.96 13.20
CA GLY A 41 -3.65 1.50 13.32
C GLY A 41 -3.91 0.67 14.58
N PHE A 42 -5.07 0.01 14.63
CA PHE A 42 -5.45 -0.80 15.79
C PHE A 42 -6.37 -1.97 15.42
N GLU A 43 -6.41 -2.94 16.30
CA GLU A 43 -7.45 -3.98 16.36
C GLU A 43 -8.01 -4.03 17.76
N ALA A 44 -9.33 -4.19 17.88
CA ALA A 44 -10.02 -4.22 19.16
C ALA A 44 -11.14 -5.25 19.16
N GLU A 45 -11.38 -5.83 20.33
CA GLU A 45 -12.45 -6.80 20.55
C GLU A 45 -13.21 -6.44 21.83
N VAL A 46 -14.55 -6.53 21.79
CA VAL A 46 -15.41 -6.36 22.96
C VAL A 46 -16.46 -7.46 22.99
N VAL A 47 -16.71 -8.01 24.18
CA VAL A 47 -17.78 -8.96 24.48
C VAL A 47 -18.68 -8.34 25.53
N PHE A 48 -20.00 -8.29 25.29
CA PHE A 48 -20.98 -7.74 26.21
C PHE A 48 -22.29 -8.54 26.21
N ARG A 49 -23.05 -8.46 27.29
CA ARG A 49 -24.29 -9.20 27.49
C ARG A 49 -25.45 -8.24 27.65
N VAL A 50 -26.51 -8.42 26.87
CA VAL A 50 -27.75 -7.64 26.94
C VAL A 50 -28.88 -8.54 27.40
N ALA A 51 -29.55 -8.17 28.48
CA ALA A 51 -30.73 -8.89 28.97
C ALA A 51 -31.92 -8.69 28.01
N SER A 52 -32.55 -9.80 27.61
CA SER A 52 -33.64 -9.85 26.62
C SER A 52 -34.96 -10.38 27.19
N GLY A 53 -34.98 -10.85 28.44
CA GLY A 53 -36.19 -11.35 29.11
C GLY A 53 -37.04 -10.26 29.78
N GLY A 54 -38.35 -10.49 29.88
CA GLY A 54 -39.30 -9.62 30.58
C GLY A 54 -39.59 -8.31 29.83
N ASN A 55 -39.57 -7.17 30.55
CA ASN A 55 -39.80 -5.82 29.99
C ASN A 55 -38.51 -5.16 29.44
N LYS A 56 -37.38 -5.88 29.40
CA LYS A 56 -36.11 -5.35 28.88
C LYS A 56 -36.10 -5.48 27.35
N HIS A 57 -35.85 -4.38 26.65
CA HIS A 57 -35.77 -4.36 25.20
C HIS A 57 -34.32 -4.32 24.74
N ASP A 58 -33.88 -5.40 24.11
CA ASP A 58 -32.61 -5.45 23.40
C ASP A 58 -32.69 -4.57 22.14
N LYS A 59 -32.03 -3.39 22.20
CA LYS A 59 -31.97 -2.43 21.10
C LYS A 59 -30.90 -2.78 20.06
N VAL A 60 -30.04 -3.76 20.33
CA VAL A 60 -28.90 -4.13 19.50
C VAL A 60 -29.32 -5.19 18.47
N PHE A 61 -30.08 -6.19 18.90
CA PHE A 61 -30.36 -7.41 18.13
C PHE A 61 -30.81 -7.16 16.69
N THR A 62 -31.87 -6.35 16.51
CA THR A 62 -32.53 -6.17 15.20
C THR A 62 -31.59 -5.64 14.13
N ASP A 63 -30.67 -4.75 14.49
CA ASP A 63 -29.72 -4.17 13.54
C ASP A 63 -28.40 -4.95 13.48
N PHE A 64 -28.04 -5.65 14.55
CA PHE A 64 -26.82 -6.46 14.62
C PHE A 64 -26.81 -7.62 13.62
N ILE A 65 -27.97 -8.25 13.40
CA ILE A 65 -28.13 -9.39 12.47
C ILE A 65 -28.18 -8.96 11.00
N LYS A 66 -28.28 -7.66 10.71
CA LYS A 66 -28.30 -7.14 9.34
C LYS A 66 -26.90 -7.09 8.74
N PRO A 67 -26.78 -7.22 7.40
CA PRO A 67 -25.49 -7.16 6.73
C PRO A 67 -24.89 -5.74 6.68
N ASP A 68 -25.62 -4.71 7.13
CA ASP A 68 -25.18 -3.32 7.15
C ASP A 68 -23.87 -3.15 7.94
N LEU A 69 -23.06 -2.17 7.52
CA LEU A 69 -21.82 -1.83 8.21
C LEU A 69 -22.12 -1.26 9.60
N ILE A 70 -21.42 -1.77 10.63
CA ILE A 70 -21.46 -1.24 11.98
C ILE A 70 -20.16 -0.51 12.24
N ILE A 71 -20.23 0.70 12.81
CA ILE A 71 -19.07 1.41 13.34
C ILE A 71 -19.08 1.29 14.86
N ALA A 72 -17.95 0.87 15.44
CA ALA A 72 -17.76 0.79 16.87
C ALA A 72 -16.83 1.92 17.35
N GLU A 73 -17.16 2.54 18.48
CA GLU A 73 -16.32 3.51 19.17
C GLU A 73 -16.16 3.09 20.63
N LEU A 74 -14.94 2.67 20.97
CA LEU A 74 -14.52 2.25 22.31
C LEU A 74 -13.79 3.40 23.00
N LYS A 75 -14.20 3.74 24.21
CA LYS A 75 -13.52 4.70 25.09
C LYS A 75 -13.22 4.04 26.42
N VAL A 76 -11.96 4.06 26.86
CA VAL A 76 -11.56 3.49 28.15
C VAL A 76 -10.66 4.46 28.93
N ALA A 77 -11.01 4.73 30.19
CA ALA A 77 -10.28 5.58 31.10
C ALA A 77 -10.23 4.97 32.52
N ALA A 78 -9.21 5.33 33.31
CA ALA A 78 -9.17 5.00 34.73
C ALA A 78 -10.25 5.77 35.51
N VAL A 79 -10.93 5.11 36.45
CA VAL A 79 -11.73 5.83 37.45
C VAL A 79 -10.81 6.29 38.57
N THR A 80 -10.84 7.57 38.91
CA THR A 80 -10.17 8.07 40.11
C THR A 80 -11.16 8.89 40.93
N THR A 81 -10.96 8.89 42.25
CA THR A 81 -11.95 9.45 43.19
C THR A 81 -11.97 10.98 43.24
N LYS A 82 -10.93 11.67 42.74
CA LYS A 82 -10.84 13.15 42.59
C LYS A 82 -9.75 13.62 41.59
N PRO A 83 -9.84 13.31 40.30
CA PRO A 83 -8.96 13.91 39.30
C PRO A 83 -9.53 15.26 38.86
N THR A 84 -8.74 16.33 38.98
CA THR A 84 -9.02 17.59 38.27
C THR A 84 -7.79 17.89 37.41
N PRO A 85 -7.88 17.79 36.07
CA PRO A 85 -9.02 17.35 35.25
C PRO A 85 -9.24 15.82 35.26
N GLU A 86 -10.41 15.37 34.79
CA GLU A 86 -10.77 13.96 34.65
C GLU A 86 -9.84 13.22 33.65
N PRO A 87 -9.51 11.93 33.87
CA PRO A 87 -8.69 11.15 32.95
C PRO A 87 -9.30 11.09 31.55
N GLU A 88 -8.51 11.48 30.56
CA GLU A 88 -8.94 11.38 29.17
C GLU A 88 -8.98 9.90 28.72
N PRO A 89 -10.03 9.47 28.00
CA PRO A 89 -10.13 8.09 27.54
C PRO A 89 -9.23 7.84 26.34
N VAL A 90 -8.73 6.61 26.23
CA VAL A 90 -8.17 6.07 24.98
C VAL A 90 -9.35 5.87 24.01
N PRO A 91 -9.45 6.64 22.91
CA PRO A 91 -10.53 6.50 21.95
C PRO A 91 -10.10 5.60 20.79
N LEU A 92 -10.87 4.56 20.49
CA LEU A 92 -10.66 3.68 19.35
C LEU A 92 -11.95 3.58 18.55
N LYS A 93 -11.93 4.06 17.31
CA LYS A 93 -13.12 4.13 16.45
C LYS A 93 -12.86 3.46 15.13
N GLY A 94 -13.74 2.53 14.72
CA GLY A 94 -13.61 1.93 13.41
C GLY A 94 -14.65 0.87 13.06
N PRO A 95 -14.60 0.35 11.83
CA PRO A 95 -15.63 -0.57 11.34
C PRO A 95 -15.49 -1.97 11.95
N VAL A 96 -16.65 -2.59 12.23
CA VAL A 96 -16.73 -3.96 12.73
C VAL A 96 -16.41 -4.96 11.62
N VAL A 97 -15.36 -5.77 11.83
CA VAL A 97 -14.89 -6.82 10.92
C VAL A 97 -15.37 -8.22 11.31
N PHE A 98 -15.71 -8.42 12.57
CA PHE A 98 -16.19 -9.69 13.11
C PHE A 98 -17.39 -9.46 14.04
N ARG A 99 -18.38 -10.36 13.95
CA ARG A 99 -19.56 -10.38 14.81
C ARG A 99 -19.85 -11.81 15.24
N GLY A 100 -20.17 -11.99 16.51
CA GLY A 100 -20.67 -13.23 17.09
C GLY A 100 -21.85 -12.94 17.99
N LEU A 101 -22.79 -13.89 18.05
CA LEU A 101 -23.97 -13.84 18.90
C LEU A 101 -24.17 -15.21 19.54
N GLU A 102 -24.38 -15.22 20.85
CA GLU A 102 -24.79 -16.39 21.61
C GLU A 102 -26.07 -16.05 22.38
N GLU A 103 -27.03 -16.97 22.40
CA GLU A 103 -28.30 -16.78 23.10
C GLU A 103 -28.42 -17.77 24.26
N GLU A 104 -28.77 -17.25 25.44
CA GLU A 104 -29.12 -18.04 26.61
C GLU A 104 -30.64 -18.07 26.73
N VAL A 105 -31.23 -19.27 26.61
CA VAL A 105 -32.68 -19.48 26.64
C VAL A 105 -33.11 -20.16 27.94
N SER A 106 -34.30 -19.83 28.42
CA SER A 106 -34.92 -20.58 29.52
C SER A 106 -35.48 -21.90 28.99
N THR A 107 -34.93 -23.04 29.40
CA THR A 107 -35.45 -24.36 29.01
C THR A 107 -36.66 -24.80 29.84
N GLU A 108 -36.96 -24.08 30.93
CA GLU A 108 -38.01 -24.42 31.90
C GLU A 108 -39.37 -23.76 31.57
N VAL A 109 -39.40 -22.79 30.65
CA VAL A 109 -40.60 -22.04 30.25
C VAL A 109 -41.00 -22.39 28.82
N LYS A 110 -42.32 -22.54 28.58
CA LYS A 110 -42.89 -22.79 27.25
C LYS A 110 -42.44 -21.70 26.26
N GLU A 111 -42.11 -22.08 25.04
CA GLU A 111 -41.52 -21.23 23.98
C GLU A 111 -40.05 -20.82 24.19
N ALA A 112 -39.43 -21.29 25.28
CA ALA A 112 -38.00 -21.12 25.57
C ALA A 112 -37.50 -19.68 25.34
N PRO A 113 -38.04 -18.69 26.06
CA PRO A 113 -37.71 -17.28 25.82
C PRO A 113 -36.21 -17.03 26.02
N VAL A 114 -35.65 -16.17 25.16
CA VAL A 114 -34.27 -15.69 25.27
C VAL A 114 -34.15 -14.81 26.51
N LEU A 115 -33.32 -15.22 27.46
CA LEU A 115 -33.06 -14.49 28.71
C LEU A 115 -31.97 -13.43 28.51
N VAL A 116 -30.88 -13.81 27.85
CA VAL A 116 -29.69 -12.98 27.64
C VAL A 116 -29.10 -13.26 26.27
N ARG A 117 -28.60 -12.20 25.62
CA ARG A 117 -27.76 -12.30 24.42
C ARG A 117 -26.35 -11.85 24.73
N THR A 118 -25.37 -12.67 24.37
CA THR A 118 -23.95 -12.31 24.43
C THR A 118 -23.48 -11.94 23.04
N TYR A 119 -23.04 -10.70 22.88
CA TYR A 119 -22.50 -10.17 21.64
C TYR A 119 -20.98 -10.15 21.71
N ARG A 120 -20.34 -10.57 20.63
CA ARG A 120 -18.90 -10.44 20.42
C ARG A 120 -18.66 -9.62 19.16
N ILE A 121 -17.85 -8.58 19.26
CA ILE A 121 -17.46 -7.77 18.12
C ILE A 121 -15.94 -7.64 18.04
N GLY A 122 -15.40 -7.76 16.83
CA GLY A 122 -14.04 -7.35 16.50
C GLY A 122 -14.11 -6.20 15.51
N PHE A 123 -13.36 -5.13 15.75
CA PHE A 123 -13.28 -3.95 14.89
C PHE A 123 -11.85 -3.48 14.77
N THR A 124 -11.55 -2.78 13.67
CA THR A 124 -10.21 -2.32 13.33
C THR A 124 -10.26 -0.87 12.87
N ASP A 125 -9.11 -0.25 12.75
CA ASP A 125 -9.00 1.11 12.26
C ASP A 125 -9.55 1.24 10.81
N PRO A 126 -10.15 2.39 10.45
CA PRO A 126 -10.80 2.56 9.16
C PRO A 126 -9.88 2.31 7.95
N LEU A 127 -8.62 2.75 8.00
CA LEU A 127 -7.67 2.60 6.90
C LEU A 127 -7.35 1.13 6.64
N ALA A 128 -7.05 0.35 7.68
CA ALA A 128 -6.90 -1.09 7.55
C ALA A 128 -8.18 -1.74 7.00
N PHE A 129 -9.36 -1.37 7.51
CA PHE A 129 -10.62 -1.92 7.02
C PHE A 129 -10.81 -1.75 5.50
N TYR A 130 -10.68 -0.52 5.00
CA TYR A 130 -10.98 -0.23 3.61
C TYR A 130 -9.84 -0.58 2.66
N TRP A 131 -8.61 -0.17 2.96
CA TRP A 131 -7.47 -0.38 2.05
C TRP A 131 -7.06 -1.85 1.93
N THR A 132 -7.39 -2.69 2.92
CA THR A 132 -7.13 -4.14 2.79
C THR A 132 -8.11 -4.84 1.84
N ARG A 133 -9.26 -4.21 1.59
CA ARG A 133 -10.32 -4.68 0.69
C ARG A 133 -10.26 -4.01 -0.69
N HIS A 134 -9.51 -2.92 -0.82
CA HIS A 134 -9.36 -2.15 -2.05
C HIS A 134 -8.25 -2.68 -2.98
N ARG A 135 -8.58 -2.94 -4.25
CA ARG A 135 -7.67 -3.48 -5.28
C ARG A 135 -7.84 -2.76 -6.63
N PRO A 136 -7.47 -1.48 -6.70
CA PRO A 136 -7.61 -0.71 -7.93
C PRO A 136 -6.69 -1.23 -9.04
N THR A 137 -7.21 -1.20 -10.28
CA THR A 137 -6.40 -1.24 -11.51
C THR A 137 -6.54 0.12 -12.19
N ARG A 138 -5.52 0.96 -12.03
CA ARG A 138 -5.53 2.38 -12.46
C ARG A 138 -4.18 2.78 -13.04
N ILE A 139 -4.24 3.72 -13.98
CA ILE A 139 -3.09 4.35 -14.62
C ILE A 139 -3.30 5.84 -14.51
N TYR A 140 -2.28 6.54 -14.06
CA TYR A 140 -2.28 7.98 -13.86
C TYR A 140 -1.18 8.60 -14.70
N ALA A 141 -1.50 9.66 -15.44
CA ALA A 141 -0.52 10.48 -16.13
C ALA A 141 -0.39 11.84 -15.46
N LYS A 142 0.84 12.33 -15.27
CA LYS A 142 1.13 13.66 -14.70
C LYS A 142 0.46 13.87 -13.33
N LYS A 143 0.59 12.88 -12.46
CA LYS A 143 0.05 12.92 -11.08
C LYS A 143 1.16 12.68 -10.08
N SER A 144 0.97 13.18 -8.87
CA SER A 144 1.82 12.89 -7.72
C SER A 144 1.31 11.64 -6.99
N LEU A 145 2.17 11.00 -6.19
CA LEU A 145 1.74 9.88 -5.35
C LEU A 145 0.75 10.35 -4.27
N THR A 146 0.88 11.60 -3.79
CA THR A 146 -0.09 12.24 -2.90
C THR A 146 -1.50 12.21 -3.51
N ALA A 147 -1.65 12.64 -4.77
CA ALA A 147 -2.94 12.62 -5.46
C ALA A 147 -3.50 11.20 -5.65
N VAL A 148 -2.63 10.21 -5.88
CA VAL A 148 -3.05 8.80 -6.00
C VAL A 148 -3.55 8.25 -4.65
N VAL A 149 -2.89 8.60 -3.54
CA VAL A 149 -3.37 8.23 -2.19
C VAL A 149 -4.71 8.88 -1.90
N GLU A 150 -4.87 10.17 -2.19
CA GLU A 150 -6.13 10.91 -1.98
C GLU A 150 -7.29 10.29 -2.76
N GLU A 151 -7.10 10.00 -4.05
CA GLU A 151 -8.16 9.40 -4.90
C GLU A 151 -8.59 8.00 -4.42
N ASN A 152 -7.67 7.25 -3.81
CA ASN A 152 -7.92 5.91 -3.30
C ASN A 152 -8.24 5.89 -1.80
N THR A 153 -8.41 7.06 -1.18
CA THR A 153 -8.86 7.18 0.21
C THR A 153 -10.39 7.23 0.25
N PRO A 154 -11.06 6.26 0.90
CA PRO A 154 -12.51 6.25 1.00
C PRO A 154 -13.06 7.44 1.78
N ALA A 155 -14.32 7.80 1.48
CA ALA A 155 -15.04 8.79 2.26
C ALA A 155 -15.08 8.40 3.75
N GLY A 156 -14.78 9.37 4.63
CA GLY A 156 -14.76 9.16 6.08
C GLY A 156 -13.41 8.69 6.64
N VAL A 157 -12.39 8.49 5.80
CA VAL A 157 -11.00 8.30 6.23
C VAL A 157 -10.20 9.56 5.88
N THR A 158 -9.48 10.10 6.86
CA THR A 158 -8.60 11.26 6.65
C THR A 158 -7.15 10.80 6.61
N VAL A 159 -6.50 10.97 5.47
CA VAL A 159 -5.07 10.67 5.28
C VAL A 159 -4.36 11.92 4.81
N LYS A 160 -3.37 12.40 5.58
CA LYS A 160 -2.48 13.50 5.21
C LYS A 160 -1.16 12.95 4.70
N THR A 161 -0.59 13.58 3.67
CA THR A 161 0.75 13.23 3.17
C THR A 161 1.73 14.35 3.50
N GLU A 162 2.82 14.00 4.19
CA GLU A 162 3.94 14.87 4.60
C GLU A 162 5.27 14.27 4.13
N LEU A 163 5.29 13.88 2.85
CA LEU A 163 6.41 13.24 2.17
C LEU A 163 6.71 14.02 0.90
N ALA A 164 7.77 14.81 0.89
CA ALA A 164 8.16 15.58 -0.30
C ALA A 164 8.36 14.68 -1.53
N ALA A 165 8.86 13.44 -1.32
CA ALA A 165 9.02 12.45 -2.38
C ALA A 165 7.69 11.98 -3.01
N PHE A 166 6.54 12.24 -2.37
CA PHE A 166 5.23 11.89 -2.91
C PHE A 166 4.58 13.05 -3.67
N ASP A 167 5.11 14.26 -3.55
CA ASP A 167 4.58 15.48 -4.18
C ASP A 167 5.09 15.68 -5.61
N ASP A 168 6.19 15.01 -5.97
CA ASP A 168 6.73 15.02 -7.33
C ASP A 168 5.66 14.56 -8.34
N VAL A 169 5.42 15.38 -9.37
CA VAL A 169 4.49 15.04 -10.46
C VAL A 169 5.19 14.09 -11.42
N LEU A 170 4.75 12.84 -11.41
CA LEU A 170 5.34 11.78 -12.22
C LEU A 170 4.62 11.67 -13.58
N PRO A 171 5.36 11.41 -14.67
CA PRO A 171 4.77 11.29 -16.00
C PRO A 171 3.81 10.09 -16.10
N LEU A 172 4.04 9.05 -15.30
CA LEU A 172 3.25 7.83 -15.25
C LEU A 172 3.29 7.28 -13.82
N ILE A 173 2.13 6.92 -13.28
CA ILE A 173 1.98 6.09 -12.08
C ILE A 173 0.99 4.97 -12.40
N THR A 174 1.33 3.73 -12.06
CA THR A 174 0.46 2.58 -12.28
C THR A 174 0.16 1.83 -10.98
N VAL A 175 -1.09 1.41 -10.84
CA VAL A 175 -1.58 0.62 -9.71
C VAL A 175 -2.29 -0.59 -10.29
N GLY A 176 -1.64 -1.76 -10.26
CA GLY A 176 -2.12 -2.99 -10.90
C GLY A 176 -2.68 -4.04 -9.95
N LEU A 177 -3.41 -3.63 -8.89
CA LEU A 177 -3.81 -4.54 -7.81
C LEU A 177 -5.03 -5.42 -8.15
N GLY A 178 -5.84 -5.04 -9.14
CA GLY A 178 -6.96 -5.86 -9.62
C GLY A 178 -6.58 -6.81 -10.77
N THR A 179 -5.30 -7.02 -11.04
CA THR A 179 -4.84 -7.83 -12.18
C THR A 179 -4.93 -9.33 -11.89
N PRO A 180 -5.17 -10.19 -12.90
CA PRO A 180 -5.19 -11.64 -12.71
C PRO A 180 -3.95 -12.17 -12.01
N ASP A 181 -2.76 -11.68 -12.39
CA ASP A 181 -1.49 -12.11 -11.78
C ASP A 181 -1.45 -11.86 -10.27
N ASN A 182 -2.05 -10.76 -9.78
CA ASN A 182 -2.18 -10.53 -8.34
C ASN A 182 -3.19 -11.50 -7.70
N LEU A 183 -4.30 -11.76 -8.39
CA LEU A 183 -5.44 -12.51 -7.86
C LEU A 183 -5.25 -14.03 -7.87
N THR A 184 -4.41 -14.57 -8.77
CA THR A 184 -4.24 -16.01 -8.96
C THR A 184 -3.00 -16.58 -8.27
N HIS A 185 -1.94 -15.79 -8.06
CA HIS A 185 -0.65 -16.31 -7.61
C HIS A 185 -0.47 -16.41 -6.09
N GLN A 186 -1.39 -15.90 -5.28
CA GLN A 186 -1.26 -15.89 -3.82
C GLN A 186 -2.57 -16.31 -3.16
N ALA A 187 -2.49 -17.13 -2.11
CA ALA A 187 -3.64 -17.41 -1.23
C ALA A 187 -4.29 -16.13 -0.68
N TYR A 188 -3.53 -15.02 -0.65
CA TYR A 188 -3.98 -13.71 -0.22
C TYR A 188 -3.41 -12.60 -1.13
N PRO A 189 -4.17 -12.08 -2.11
CA PRO A 189 -3.70 -11.10 -3.09
C PRO A 189 -3.42 -9.72 -2.47
N ALA A 190 -2.36 -9.04 -2.93
CA ALA A 190 -1.94 -7.72 -2.46
C ALA A 190 -3.08 -6.69 -2.59
N HIS A 191 -3.14 -5.73 -1.67
CA HIS A 191 -4.18 -4.71 -1.57
C HIS A 191 -3.57 -3.30 -1.47
N PHE A 192 -4.40 -2.27 -1.52
CA PHE A 192 -3.92 -0.89 -1.60
C PHE A 192 -3.01 -0.49 -0.41
N LEU A 193 -3.28 -1.00 0.80
CA LEU A 193 -2.40 -0.80 1.95
C LEU A 193 -0.99 -1.39 1.72
N ASP A 194 -0.85 -2.53 1.04
CA ASP A 194 0.47 -3.11 0.75
C ASP A 194 1.22 -2.23 -0.24
N TRP A 195 0.49 -1.67 -1.21
CA TRP A 195 1.04 -0.75 -2.20
C TRP A 195 1.60 0.49 -1.52
N VAL A 196 0.82 1.15 -0.65
CA VAL A 196 1.25 2.33 0.11
C VAL A 196 2.43 1.99 1.03
N VAL A 197 2.34 0.91 1.81
CA VAL A 197 3.42 0.50 2.73
C VAL A 197 4.70 0.18 1.97
N THR A 198 4.60 -0.47 0.81
CA THR A 198 5.77 -0.71 -0.05
C THR A 198 6.38 0.61 -0.51
N ARG A 199 5.57 1.60 -0.91
CA ARG A 199 6.08 2.95 -1.27
C ARG A 199 6.75 3.63 -0.08
N LEU A 200 6.17 3.57 1.11
CA LEU A 200 6.78 4.10 2.33
C LEU A 200 8.14 3.45 2.62
N ARG A 201 8.26 2.13 2.44
CA ARG A 201 9.55 1.41 2.58
C ARG A 201 10.60 1.87 1.56
N HIS A 202 10.21 2.37 0.38
CA HIS A 202 11.13 2.91 -0.62
C HIS A 202 11.64 4.32 -0.30
N VAL A 203 10.96 5.06 0.58
CA VAL A 203 11.35 6.42 0.98
C VAL A 203 11.66 6.51 2.48
N GLN A 204 11.72 5.38 3.18
CA GLN A 204 11.78 5.29 4.65
C GLN A 204 10.71 6.11 5.38
N GLY A 205 9.53 6.26 4.77
CA GLY A 205 8.41 6.96 5.38
C GLY A 205 7.79 6.17 6.53
N HIS A 206 6.91 6.86 7.26
CA HIS A 206 6.13 6.32 8.37
C HIS A 206 4.63 6.43 8.07
N LEU A 207 3.86 5.50 8.61
CA LEU A 207 2.39 5.57 8.68
C LEU A 207 2.02 5.81 10.14
N LEU A 208 1.48 6.98 10.43
CA LEU A 208 1.16 7.45 11.77
C LEU A 208 -0.36 7.60 11.93
N PHE A 209 -0.95 6.97 12.93
CA PHE A 209 -2.37 7.00 13.26
C PHE A 209 -2.56 7.83 14.53
N ASP A 210 -3.46 8.81 14.46
CA ASP A 210 -3.94 9.57 15.60
C ASP A 210 -5.32 9.04 16.02
N PRO A 211 -5.42 8.31 17.15
CA PRO A 211 -6.69 7.78 17.62
C PRO A 211 -7.70 8.85 18.04
N VAL A 212 -7.24 10.06 18.41
CA VAL A 212 -8.12 11.15 18.86
C VAL A 212 -8.81 11.82 17.68
N ALA A 213 -8.05 12.16 16.65
CA ALA A 213 -8.59 12.71 15.40
C ALA A 213 -9.16 11.64 14.47
N ASN A 214 -8.90 10.36 14.75
CA ASN A 214 -9.19 9.21 13.90
C ASN A 214 -8.68 9.42 12.46
N SER A 215 -7.43 9.87 12.35
CA SER A 215 -6.79 10.27 11.10
C SER A 215 -5.38 9.71 10.98
N TYR A 216 -4.85 9.73 9.76
CA TYR A 216 -3.54 9.17 9.44
C TYR A 216 -2.63 10.21 8.79
N THR A 217 -1.33 10.07 9.02
CA THR A 217 -0.29 10.86 8.37
C THR A 217 0.77 9.94 7.78
N LEU A 218 1.04 10.10 6.48
CA LEU A 218 2.20 9.54 5.82
C LEU A 218 3.36 10.52 6.01
N ALA A 219 4.30 10.23 6.91
CA ALA A 219 5.28 11.20 7.37
C ALA A 219 6.72 10.83 7.00
N THR A 220 7.57 11.85 6.80
CA THR A 220 9.02 11.67 6.61
C THR A 220 9.75 11.35 7.93
N ALA A 221 9.19 11.74 9.07
CA ALA A 221 9.79 11.51 10.38
C ALA A 221 8.73 11.12 11.42
N LYS A 222 9.17 10.48 12.51
CA LYS A 222 8.32 10.17 13.66
C LYS A 222 8.08 11.42 14.52
N PRO A 223 6.97 11.49 15.27
CA PRO A 223 6.71 12.59 16.19
C PRO A 223 7.83 12.70 17.23
N SER A 224 8.39 13.89 17.38
CA SER A 224 9.47 14.20 18.34
C SER A 224 9.18 15.43 19.20
N ASP A 225 8.09 16.14 18.93
CA ASP A 225 7.67 17.33 19.66
C ASP A 225 6.81 16.98 20.88
N GLY A 226 6.78 17.90 21.85
CA GLY A 226 5.98 17.78 23.08
C GLY A 226 6.79 17.40 24.32
N ASP A 227 6.21 17.69 25.48
CA ASP A 227 6.81 17.37 26.78
C ASP A 227 6.55 15.89 27.13
N PRO A 228 7.59 15.15 27.56
CA PRO A 228 7.43 13.75 27.91
C PRO A 228 6.59 13.60 29.19
N THR A 229 5.58 12.74 29.13
CA THR A 229 4.78 12.39 30.31
C THR A 229 5.60 11.55 31.27
N ALA A 230 5.75 12.00 32.52
CA ALA A 230 6.45 11.27 33.56
C ALA A 230 5.59 10.13 34.12
N LEU A 231 6.03 8.88 33.89
CA LEU A 231 5.36 7.71 34.46
C LEU A 231 5.71 7.56 35.94
N LYS A 232 4.73 7.21 36.77
CA LYS A 232 4.90 7.09 38.23
C LYS A 232 5.52 5.73 38.61
N GLU A 233 6.38 5.71 39.63
CA GLU A 233 7.13 4.52 40.11
C GLU A 233 6.22 3.38 40.61
N GLY A 234 4.97 3.67 40.98
CA GLY A 234 3.98 2.66 41.39
C GLY A 234 3.04 2.17 40.27
N ASP A 235 3.07 2.80 39.09
CA ASP A 235 2.10 2.52 38.01
C ASP A 235 2.61 1.47 37.06
N THR A 236 3.92 1.29 37.05
CA THR A 236 4.66 0.48 36.10
C THR A 236 5.24 -0.75 36.79
N GLY A 237 5.37 -1.84 36.04
CA GLY A 237 6.00 -3.07 36.46
C GLY A 237 7.47 -3.14 36.05
N THR A 238 8.02 -4.36 36.05
CA THR A 238 9.41 -4.58 35.64
C THR A 238 9.59 -4.34 34.14
N ALA A 239 10.39 -3.32 33.79
CA ALA A 239 10.78 -3.04 32.42
C ALA A 239 11.70 -4.13 31.88
N SER A 240 11.44 -4.59 30.66
CA SER A 240 12.27 -5.55 29.92
C SER A 240 12.90 -4.87 28.73
N VAL A 241 14.23 -4.98 28.59
CA VAL A 241 14.97 -4.35 27.49
C VAL A 241 15.39 -5.41 26.50
N THR A 242 15.11 -5.17 25.22
CA THR A 242 15.52 -6.03 24.10
C THR A 242 16.37 -5.22 23.14
N PHE A 243 17.43 -5.82 22.62
CA PHE A 243 18.29 -5.21 21.60
C PHE A 243 17.97 -5.85 20.25
N PRO A 244 17.38 -5.11 19.30
CA PRO A 244 17.18 -5.61 17.95
C PRO A 244 18.50 -6.02 17.31
N GLU A 245 18.46 -7.04 16.46
CA GLU A 245 19.64 -7.46 15.71
C GLU A 245 20.04 -6.36 14.71
N PRO A 246 21.27 -5.84 14.75
CA PRO A 246 21.71 -4.84 13.78
C PRO A 246 21.98 -5.52 12.43
N PRO A 247 21.84 -4.79 11.30
CA PRO A 247 22.20 -5.32 9.99
C PRO A 247 23.65 -5.84 9.96
N ARG A 248 23.83 -7.11 9.59
CA ARG A 248 25.15 -7.79 9.56
C ARG A 248 25.77 -7.92 8.18
N HIS A 249 25.17 -7.33 7.16
CA HIS A 249 25.68 -7.34 5.79
C HIS A 249 26.22 -5.97 5.39
N GLY A 250 27.21 -5.95 4.50
CA GLY A 250 27.49 -4.77 3.67
C GLY A 250 26.52 -4.72 2.48
N VAL A 251 26.39 -3.57 1.83
CA VAL A 251 25.58 -3.45 0.61
C VAL A 251 26.48 -3.01 -0.55
N SER A 252 26.29 -3.62 -1.72
CA SER A 252 26.90 -3.19 -2.98
C SER A 252 25.81 -2.79 -3.95
N LEU A 253 25.78 -1.50 -4.32
CA LEU A 253 24.86 -0.98 -5.32
C LEU A 253 25.49 -1.12 -6.71
N ILE A 254 24.87 -1.94 -7.57
CA ILE A 254 25.36 -2.23 -8.93
C ILE A 254 24.45 -1.49 -9.91
N ASN A 255 24.98 -0.52 -10.66
CA ASN A 255 24.28 0.06 -11.80
C ASN A 255 24.65 -0.70 -13.08
N GLY A 256 23.68 -1.41 -13.65
CA GLY A 256 23.86 -2.23 -14.85
C GLY A 256 23.74 -1.47 -16.18
N VAL A 257 23.53 -0.16 -16.15
CA VAL A 257 23.47 0.66 -17.37
C VAL A 257 24.86 0.74 -17.99
N SER A 258 25.03 0.17 -19.19
CA SER A 258 26.36 0.04 -19.83
C SER A 258 27.13 1.35 -20.01
N LYS A 259 26.43 2.48 -20.18
CA LYS A 259 27.04 3.82 -20.32
C LYS A 259 27.50 4.44 -19.00
N ASP A 260 27.00 3.94 -17.87
CA ASP A 260 27.33 4.40 -16.50
C ASP A 260 27.46 3.18 -15.57
N ALA A 261 28.12 2.13 -16.06
CA ALA A 261 28.24 0.88 -15.32
C ALA A 261 29.19 1.08 -14.14
N ARG A 262 28.70 0.87 -12.92
CA ARG A 262 29.47 1.07 -11.70
C ARG A 262 28.98 0.20 -10.56
N VAL A 263 29.88 -0.10 -9.64
CA VAL A 263 29.60 -0.77 -8.37
C VAL A 263 30.00 0.18 -7.26
N GLU A 264 29.04 0.54 -6.42
CA GLU A 264 29.25 1.45 -5.29
C GLU A 264 29.00 0.72 -3.97
N PRO A 265 30.03 0.53 -3.13
CA PRO A 265 29.83 -0.02 -1.80
C PRO A 265 29.13 0.99 -0.90
N VAL A 266 28.28 0.48 -0.02
CA VAL A 266 27.67 1.20 1.10
C VAL A 266 28.21 0.56 2.38
N SER A 267 28.97 1.34 3.14
CA SER A 267 29.62 0.89 4.36
C SER A 267 28.62 0.65 5.48
N ASN A 268 28.79 -0.46 6.19
CA ASN A 268 28.09 -0.75 7.44
C ASN A 268 29.11 -1.18 8.49
N GLU A 269 29.26 -0.37 9.55
CA GLU A 269 30.21 -0.62 10.64
C GLU A 269 29.87 -1.88 11.45
N ASN A 270 28.62 -2.36 11.39
CA ASN A 270 28.15 -3.55 12.08
C ASN A 270 28.22 -4.83 11.24
N ALA A 271 28.69 -4.73 9.99
CA ALA A 271 28.74 -5.84 9.05
C ALA A 271 29.70 -6.95 9.52
N ALA A 272 29.26 -8.20 9.40
CA ALA A 272 30.11 -9.36 9.55
C ALA A 272 30.91 -9.59 8.26
N THR A 273 32.16 -10.02 8.42
CA THR A 273 33.06 -10.28 7.30
C THR A 273 32.46 -11.34 6.35
N GLY A 274 32.38 -11.02 5.07
CA GLY A 274 31.93 -11.95 4.02
C GLY A 274 30.41 -11.99 3.78
N ILE A 275 29.60 -11.22 4.52
CA ILE A 275 28.16 -11.11 4.28
C ILE A 275 27.85 -9.84 3.48
N MET A 276 27.24 -9.99 2.31
CA MET A 276 26.92 -8.88 1.40
C MET A 276 25.53 -9.04 0.79
N GLU A 277 24.86 -7.91 0.61
CA GLU A 277 23.65 -7.79 -0.21
C GLU A 277 23.97 -6.98 -1.47
N GLU A 278 23.70 -7.56 -2.64
CA GLU A 278 23.90 -6.90 -3.93
C GLU A 278 22.58 -6.38 -4.47
N ILE A 279 22.51 -5.08 -4.75
CA ILE A 279 21.32 -4.43 -5.27
C ILE A 279 21.62 -3.98 -6.69
N LEU A 280 21.05 -4.70 -7.65
CA LEU A 280 21.12 -4.33 -9.07
C LEU A 280 20.04 -3.31 -9.42
N ILE A 281 20.47 -2.19 -10.00
CA ILE A 281 19.60 -1.17 -10.58
C ILE A 281 19.94 -0.95 -12.05
N MET A 282 18.98 -0.44 -12.80
CA MET A 282 19.13 -0.07 -14.21
C MET A 282 18.73 1.41 -14.37
N GLU A 283 19.52 2.29 -13.77
CA GLU A 283 19.17 3.69 -13.64
C GLU A 283 20.06 4.57 -14.53
N PRO A 284 19.51 5.14 -15.61
CA PRO A 284 20.29 5.99 -16.52
C PRO A 284 20.51 7.40 -15.95
N VAL A 285 19.75 7.83 -14.93
CA VAL A 285 19.88 9.17 -14.33
C VAL A 285 20.81 9.12 -13.12
N PRO A 286 21.99 9.77 -13.14
CA PRO A 286 22.95 9.68 -12.04
C PRO A 286 22.39 10.13 -10.68
N LYS A 287 21.49 11.13 -10.66
CA LYS A 287 20.83 11.61 -9.44
C LYS A 287 20.04 10.49 -8.74
N ASN A 288 19.36 9.64 -9.50
CA ASN A 288 18.55 8.55 -8.97
C ASN A 288 19.42 7.44 -8.36
N VAL A 289 20.62 7.20 -8.91
CA VAL A 289 21.63 6.30 -8.31
C VAL A 289 22.06 6.82 -6.94
N THR A 290 22.34 8.13 -6.84
CA THR A 290 22.70 8.76 -5.56
C THR A 290 21.55 8.67 -4.55
N THR A 291 20.30 8.95 -4.97
CA THR A 291 19.11 8.81 -4.11
C THR A 291 18.98 7.38 -3.58
N ARG A 292 19.20 6.38 -4.44
CA ARG A 292 19.17 4.97 -4.06
C ARG A 292 20.27 4.63 -3.06
N LYS A 293 21.49 5.13 -3.26
CA LYS A 293 22.58 4.92 -2.30
C LYS A 293 22.27 5.50 -0.91
N THR A 294 21.71 6.71 -0.86
CA THR A 294 21.29 7.34 0.40
C THR A 294 20.26 6.49 1.13
N LEU A 295 19.28 5.94 0.40
CA LEU A 295 18.28 5.02 0.94
C LEU A 295 18.90 3.75 1.54
N GLU A 296 19.85 3.12 0.85
CA GLU A 296 20.49 1.91 1.39
C GLU A 296 21.38 2.22 2.60
N THR A 297 22.03 3.40 2.60
CA THR A 297 22.82 3.85 3.76
C THR A 297 21.93 3.98 5.00
N SER A 298 20.77 4.61 4.85
CA SER A 298 19.86 4.82 5.96
C SER A 298 19.18 3.53 6.42
N ARG A 299 19.04 2.51 5.56
CA ARG A 299 18.52 1.18 5.94
C ARG A 299 19.49 0.36 6.80
N LEU A 300 20.78 0.67 6.72
CA LEU A 300 21.82 0.02 7.53
C LEU A 300 21.95 0.62 8.94
N THR A 301 21.17 1.67 9.26
CA THR A 301 21.16 2.27 10.60
C THR A 301 20.53 1.26 11.59
N PRO A 302 21.27 0.84 12.63
CA PRO A 302 20.75 -0.11 13.59
C PRO A 302 19.64 0.52 14.42
N GLU A 303 18.63 -0.28 14.75
CA GLU A 303 17.57 0.16 15.65
C GLU A 303 18.07 0.35 17.07
N SER A 304 17.45 1.26 17.81
CA SER A 304 17.74 1.44 19.23
C SER A 304 17.15 0.30 20.06
N MET A 305 17.54 0.23 21.34
CA MET A 305 16.96 -0.72 22.28
C MET A 305 15.43 -0.52 22.40
N ARG A 306 14.69 -1.63 22.48
CA ARG A 306 13.25 -1.64 22.72
C ARG A 306 12.99 -1.93 24.19
N VAL A 307 12.06 -1.19 24.80
CA VAL A 307 11.66 -1.41 26.19
C VAL A 307 10.19 -1.86 26.22
N SER A 308 9.93 -3.05 26.76
CA SER A 308 8.59 -3.51 27.09
C SER A 308 8.29 -3.19 28.55
N LEU A 309 7.19 -2.48 28.79
CA LEU A 309 6.80 -1.99 30.11
C LEU A 309 5.37 -2.44 30.44
N PRO A 310 5.20 -3.51 31.24
CA PRO A 310 3.89 -3.85 31.79
C PRO A 310 3.47 -2.82 32.84
N PHE A 311 2.18 -2.58 32.97
CA PHE A 311 1.61 -1.70 33.99
C PHE A 311 1.08 -2.49 35.19
N ALA A 312 1.15 -1.89 36.38
CA ALA A 312 0.59 -2.41 37.62
C ALA A 312 -0.82 -1.87 37.91
N ARG A 313 -1.24 -0.80 37.23
CA ARG A 313 -2.58 -0.23 37.22
C ARG A 313 -2.85 0.49 35.91
N PHE A 314 -4.11 0.74 35.57
CA PHE A 314 -4.44 1.55 34.41
C PHE A 314 -3.98 3.00 34.65
N PRO A 315 -3.26 3.63 33.71
CA PRO A 315 -2.69 4.95 33.93
C PRO A 315 -3.78 6.01 34.04
N GLU A 316 -3.56 6.99 34.92
CA GLU A 316 -4.46 8.14 35.12
C GLU A 316 -4.32 9.16 33.99
N THR A 317 -3.15 9.19 33.33
CA THR A 317 -2.91 9.98 32.13
C THR A 317 -3.12 9.11 30.90
N ARG A 318 -3.80 9.64 29.89
CA ARG A 318 -3.96 8.97 28.60
C ARG A 318 -2.60 8.75 27.95
N LEU A 319 -2.35 7.52 27.55
CA LEU A 319 -1.18 7.13 26.76
C LEU A 319 -1.67 6.71 25.37
N LEU A 320 -0.97 7.15 24.33
CA LEU A 320 -1.24 6.81 22.94
C LEU A 320 0.07 6.43 22.24
N CYS A 321 -0.02 5.68 21.13
CA CYS A 321 1.14 5.49 20.27
C CYS A 321 1.63 6.84 19.73
N GLY A 322 2.95 7.01 19.64
CA GLY A 322 3.59 8.27 19.27
C GLY A 322 3.84 9.23 20.43
N SER A 323 3.14 9.09 21.57
CA SER A 323 3.37 9.95 22.74
C SER A 323 4.76 9.72 23.36
N LEU A 324 5.34 10.80 23.90
CA LEU A 324 6.61 10.76 24.62
C LEU A 324 6.40 10.50 26.11
N VAL A 325 7.21 9.60 26.66
CA VAL A 325 7.21 9.25 28.08
C VAL A 325 8.60 9.24 28.68
N SER A 326 8.70 9.57 29.96
CA SER A 326 9.88 9.33 30.76
C SER A 326 9.59 8.24 31.79
N LEU A 327 10.49 7.27 31.87
CA LEU A 327 10.40 6.18 32.85
C LEU A 327 10.76 6.71 34.25
N PRO A 328 10.11 6.21 35.31
CA PRO A 328 10.46 6.60 36.66
C PRO A 328 11.94 6.28 36.91
N SER A 329 12.70 7.29 37.32
CA SER A 329 14.08 7.09 37.77
C SER A 329 14.04 6.73 39.25
N PRO A 330 14.52 5.54 39.66
CA PRO A 330 14.64 5.26 41.08
C PRO A 330 15.57 6.29 41.70
N GLU A 331 15.18 6.92 42.80
CA GLU A 331 15.99 7.94 43.49
C GLU A 331 17.40 7.42 43.84
N LYS A 332 17.54 6.10 43.96
CA LYS A 332 18.75 5.42 44.45
C LYS A 332 19.71 4.95 43.36
N THR A 333 19.37 5.05 42.06
CA THR A 333 20.30 4.64 41.00
C THR A 333 20.09 5.33 39.67
N THR A 334 21.15 5.93 39.15
CA THR A 334 21.24 6.47 37.78
C THR A 334 21.84 5.46 36.79
N LYS A 335 22.18 4.24 37.25
CA LYS A 335 22.91 3.24 36.46
C LYS A 335 22.02 2.37 35.57
N LEU A 336 20.70 2.46 35.69
CA LEU A 336 19.82 1.69 34.80
C LEU A 336 19.95 2.23 33.38
N ILE A 337 20.07 1.33 32.41
CA ILE A 337 20.16 1.68 30.98
C ILE A 337 18.94 2.50 30.51
N THR A 338 17.83 2.38 31.23
CA THR A 338 16.57 3.03 30.96
C THR A 338 16.44 4.44 31.55
N CYS A 339 17.26 4.79 32.55
CA CYS A 339 17.17 6.06 33.28
C CYS A 339 17.50 7.29 32.41
N LYS A 340 16.84 8.42 32.71
CA LYS A 340 17.09 9.75 32.10
C LYS A 340 16.96 9.80 30.56
N LYS A 341 16.26 8.84 29.97
CA LYS A 341 15.95 8.82 28.54
C LYS A 341 14.48 9.12 28.33
N VAL A 342 14.20 9.78 27.21
CA VAL A 342 12.84 9.98 26.70
C VAL A 342 12.55 8.87 25.70
N TYR A 343 11.37 8.27 25.84
CA TYR A 343 10.91 7.20 24.98
C TYR A 343 9.66 7.62 24.23
N ARG A 344 9.47 7.04 23.05
CA ARG A 344 8.24 7.09 22.28
C ARG A 344 7.48 5.77 22.45
N ILE A 345 6.17 5.83 22.66
CA ILE A 345 5.31 4.64 22.67
C ILE A 345 5.13 4.15 21.23
N THR A 346 5.46 2.88 20.99
CA THR A 346 5.40 2.24 19.67
C THR A 346 4.37 1.12 19.56
N ALA A 347 3.85 0.63 20.68
CA ALA A 347 2.69 -0.26 20.69
C ALA A 347 2.04 -0.22 22.08
N MET A 348 0.74 -0.49 22.14
CA MET A 348 0.02 -0.69 23.38
C MET A 348 -0.92 -1.89 23.26
N SER A 349 -0.81 -2.82 24.20
CA SER A 349 -1.68 -3.99 24.32
C SER A 349 -2.45 -3.88 25.61
N ALA A 350 -3.78 -3.94 25.55
CA ALA A 350 -4.62 -4.03 26.73
C ALA A 350 -5.63 -5.16 26.62
N THR A 351 -5.86 -5.84 27.72
CA THR A 351 -6.94 -6.84 27.87
C THR A 351 -7.58 -6.66 29.22
N ALA A 352 -8.89 -6.85 29.30
CA ALA A 352 -9.57 -6.83 30.58
C ALA A 352 -10.80 -7.76 30.57
N GLN A 353 -11.08 -8.32 31.74
CA GLN A 353 -12.21 -9.21 31.95
C GLN A 353 -12.97 -8.77 33.20
N ALA A 354 -14.29 -8.73 33.11
CA ALA A 354 -15.14 -8.50 34.27
C ALA A 354 -14.99 -9.69 35.24
N PRO A 355 -14.97 -9.46 36.57
CA PRO A 355 -15.11 -10.55 37.53
C PRO A 355 -16.45 -11.29 37.28
N ALA A 356 -16.51 -12.57 37.65
CA ALA A 356 -17.61 -13.53 37.45
C ALA A 356 -19.00 -12.89 37.25
N PRO A 357 -19.85 -13.42 36.32
CA PRO A 357 -20.98 -12.71 35.73
C PRO A 357 -21.71 -11.89 36.79
N GLN A 358 -21.60 -10.57 36.68
CA GLN A 358 -22.19 -9.68 37.66
C GLN A 358 -23.68 -10.01 37.76
N THR A 359 -24.12 -10.36 38.96
CA THR A 359 -25.53 -10.18 39.36
C THR A 359 -25.98 -8.78 38.95
N ASP A 360 -27.28 -8.55 38.69
CA ASP A 360 -27.87 -7.29 38.17
C ASP A 360 -27.39 -5.95 38.82
N ALA A 361 -26.63 -6.01 39.92
CA ALA A 361 -26.02 -4.92 40.68
C ALA A 361 -25.05 -3.98 39.93
N GLY A 362 -24.80 -4.16 38.63
CA GLY A 362 -23.97 -3.25 37.81
C GLY A 362 -24.54 -2.90 36.43
N THR A 363 -25.68 -3.48 36.05
CA THR A 363 -26.36 -3.26 34.77
C THR A 363 -26.68 -1.77 34.57
N GLY A 364 -26.29 -1.22 33.42
CA GLY A 364 -26.54 0.19 33.09
C GLY A 364 -25.52 1.20 33.65
N CYS A 365 -24.47 0.77 34.35
CA CYS A 365 -23.42 1.66 34.85
C CYS A 365 -22.26 1.83 33.86
N ASP A 366 -21.83 3.08 33.61
CA ASP A 366 -20.67 3.41 32.76
C ASP A 366 -19.31 3.10 33.40
N GLN A 367 -19.33 2.67 34.67
CA GLN A 367 -18.14 2.27 35.41
C GLN A 367 -18.29 0.84 35.91
N ALA A 368 -17.27 0.01 35.67
CA ALA A 368 -17.23 -1.36 36.17
C ALA A 368 -15.82 -1.74 36.63
N PHE A 369 -15.75 -2.78 37.47
CA PHE A 369 -14.49 -3.39 37.89
C PHE A 369 -14.06 -4.43 36.87
N PHE A 370 -12.76 -4.43 36.55
CA PHE A 370 -12.14 -5.39 35.65
C PHE A 370 -10.83 -5.92 36.23
N SER A 371 -10.50 -7.17 35.92
CA SER A 371 -9.14 -7.68 35.98
C SER A 371 -8.47 -7.38 34.64
N ALA A 372 -7.53 -6.44 34.63
CA ALA A 372 -6.92 -5.91 33.42
C ALA A 372 -5.42 -6.20 33.34
N CYS A 373 -4.90 -6.18 32.13
CA CYS A 373 -3.49 -6.14 31.80
C CYS A 373 -3.28 -5.02 30.79
N LEU A 374 -2.23 -4.22 30.98
CA LEU A 374 -1.76 -3.22 30.03
C LEU A 374 -0.26 -3.35 29.88
N GLN A 375 0.23 -3.34 28.65
CA GLN A 375 1.64 -3.32 28.32
C GLN A 375 1.89 -2.30 27.22
N VAL A 376 2.98 -1.55 27.34
CA VAL A 376 3.44 -0.64 26.29
C VAL A 376 4.81 -1.06 25.80
N SER A 377 5.03 -0.92 24.50
CA SER A 377 6.35 -1.03 23.88
C SER A 377 6.90 0.37 23.61
N LEU A 378 8.17 0.56 23.88
CA LEU A 378 8.86 1.83 23.84
C LEU A 378 10.12 1.74 23.00
N GLU A 379 10.45 2.82 22.29
CA GLU A 379 11.75 3.03 21.64
C GLU A 379 12.35 4.37 22.07
N ALA A 380 13.65 4.57 21.90
CA ALA A 380 14.26 5.88 22.18
C ALA A 380 13.66 6.96 21.27
N LYS A 381 13.49 8.18 21.77
CA LYS A 381 13.00 9.32 20.97
C LYS A 381 13.76 9.51 19.65
N GLU A 382 15.07 9.33 19.69
CA GLU A 382 15.98 9.50 18.54
C GLU A 382 15.95 8.34 17.54
N ASP A 383 15.20 7.26 17.81
CA ASP A 383 15.10 6.12 16.91
C ASP A 383 14.30 6.49 15.65
N THR A 384 14.97 6.42 14.48
CA THR A 384 14.41 6.74 13.17
C THR A 384 13.88 5.50 12.42
N ALA A 385 14.06 4.29 12.93
CA ALA A 385 13.72 3.06 12.23
C ALA A 385 12.21 2.98 11.95
N SER A 386 11.82 2.84 10.69
CA SER A 386 10.40 2.83 10.34
C SER A 386 9.67 1.60 10.90
N ARG A 387 8.45 1.83 11.40
CA ARG A 387 7.56 0.84 11.99
C ARG A 387 6.32 0.82 11.11
N LEU A 388 6.25 -0.15 10.21
CA LEU A 388 5.17 -0.31 9.25
C LEU A 388 4.55 -1.69 9.45
N PRO A 389 3.26 -1.87 9.13
CA PRO A 389 2.67 -3.21 9.12
C PRO A 389 3.39 -4.08 8.10
N ASP A 390 3.22 -5.39 8.26
CA ASP A 390 3.65 -6.33 7.23
C ASP A 390 2.90 -6.05 5.94
N ALA A 391 3.65 -6.06 4.84
CA ALA A 391 3.11 -5.79 3.51
C ALA A 391 3.53 -6.90 2.57
N ARG A 392 2.57 -7.33 1.77
CA ARG A 392 2.74 -8.38 0.79
C ARG A 392 3.47 -7.84 -0.43
N PRO A 393 4.23 -8.68 -1.15
CA PRO A 393 4.86 -8.29 -2.40
C PRO A 393 3.80 -7.83 -3.40
N VAL A 394 3.91 -6.59 -3.84
CA VAL A 394 3.06 -6.02 -4.88
C VAL A 394 3.60 -6.45 -6.25
N PRO A 395 2.77 -6.98 -7.16
CA PRO A 395 3.21 -7.36 -8.50
C PRO A 395 3.93 -6.21 -9.20
N ALA A 396 5.07 -6.54 -9.81
CA ALA A 396 5.95 -5.53 -10.40
C ALA A 396 5.48 -5.05 -11.78
N LEU A 397 4.65 -5.83 -12.46
CA LEU A 397 4.29 -5.60 -13.86
C LEU A 397 2.86 -6.05 -14.15
N PHE A 398 2.15 -5.30 -14.99
CA PHE A 398 0.98 -5.80 -15.70
C PHE A 398 0.96 -5.31 -17.15
N HIS A 399 0.11 -5.90 -17.98
CA HIS A 399 0.07 -5.61 -19.41
C HIS A 399 -1.24 -4.94 -19.80
N VAL A 400 -1.15 -3.99 -20.74
CA VAL A 400 -2.31 -3.36 -21.37
C VAL A 400 -2.03 -3.16 -22.86
N GLU A 401 -3.07 -3.12 -23.67
CA GLU A 401 -2.94 -2.71 -25.06
C GLU A 401 -3.11 -1.19 -25.17
N GLY A 402 -2.30 -0.57 -26.02
CA GLY A 402 -2.41 0.84 -26.37
C GLY A 402 -2.17 1.08 -27.85
N VAL A 403 -2.42 2.32 -28.28
CA VAL A 403 -2.27 2.75 -29.68
C VAL A 403 -1.23 3.86 -29.76
N ILE A 404 -0.25 3.73 -30.66
CA ILE A 404 0.76 4.76 -30.85
C ILE A 404 0.11 6.05 -31.38
N ALA A 405 0.42 7.17 -30.73
CA ALA A 405 -0.08 8.49 -31.08
C ALA A 405 1.01 9.37 -31.71
N SER A 406 0.64 10.22 -32.68
CA SER A 406 1.53 11.19 -33.31
C SER A 406 0.72 12.38 -33.84
N ASP A 407 1.21 13.61 -33.63
CA ASP A 407 0.59 14.83 -34.20
C ASP A 407 1.11 15.14 -35.61
N VAL A 408 2.01 14.31 -36.15
CA VAL A 408 2.65 14.55 -37.44
C VAL A 408 1.75 14.02 -38.55
N GLY A 409 1.54 14.82 -39.60
CA GLY A 409 0.78 14.43 -40.80
C GLY A 409 -0.73 14.27 -40.58
N GLU A 410 -1.45 13.98 -41.66
CA GLU A 410 -2.91 13.76 -41.64
C GLU A 410 -3.28 12.50 -40.85
N GLU A 411 -4.53 12.39 -40.39
CA GLU A 411 -5.02 11.26 -39.57
C GLU A 411 -4.74 9.89 -40.19
N SER A 412 -4.89 9.78 -41.52
CA SER A 412 -4.66 8.54 -42.28
C SER A 412 -3.19 8.26 -42.61
N GLU A 413 -2.26 9.20 -42.36
CA GLU A 413 -0.84 8.99 -42.64
C GLU A 413 -0.16 8.19 -41.53
N ALA A 414 0.58 7.14 -41.93
CA ALA A 414 1.51 6.40 -41.09
C ALA A 414 2.75 7.25 -40.80
N THR A 415 2.68 8.05 -39.74
CA THR A 415 3.75 8.90 -39.23
C THR A 415 4.19 8.43 -37.85
N TYR A 416 5.34 8.90 -37.35
CA TYR A 416 5.79 8.61 -36.00
C TYR A 416 6.34 9.87 -35.38
N GLN A 417 6.27 9.95 -34.06
CA GLN A 417 6.83 11.06 -33.30
C GLN A 417 7.50 10.52 -32.05
N VAL A 418 8.75 10.91 -31.88
CA VAL A 418 9.55 10.58 -30.70
C VAL A 418 9.77 11.87 -29.93
N VAL A 419 9.39 11.85 -28.65
CA VAL A 419 9.57 12.98 -27.75
C VAL A 419 10.72 12.66 -26.81
N ARG A 420 11.74 13.52 -26.80
CA ARG A 420 12.86 13.38 -25.87
C ARG A 420 12.47 13.93 -24.51
N ASP A 421 12.62 13.10 -23.48
CA ASP A 421 12.44 13.51 -22.09
C ASP A 421 13.65 14.35 -21.65
N THR A 422 13.40 15.57 -21.17
CA THR A 422 14.45 16.53 -20.82
C THR A 422 15.18 16.19 -19.52
N GLU A 423 14.57 15.40 -18.63
CA GLU A 423 15.16 15.03 -17.34
C GLU A 423 15.98 13.74 -17.43
N THR A 424 15.45 12.75 -18.15
CA THR A 424 16.07 11.43 -18.29
C THR A 424 16.90 11.30 -19.58
N ALA A 425 16.80 12.27 -20.49
CA ALA A 425 17.38 12.25 -21.84
C ALA A 425 16.93 11.05 -22.71
N GLY A 426 15.93 10.29 -22.26
CA GLY A 426 15.39 9.12 -22.94
C GLY A 426 14.33 9.51 -23.97
N ASP A 427 14.34 8.82 -25.10
CA ASP A 427 13.34 8.98 -26.15
C ASP A 427 12.07 8.20 -25.81
N ARG A 428 10.89 8.76 -26.10
CA ARG A 428 9.61 8.15 -25.77
C ARG A 428 8.57 8.29 -26.89
N TYR A 429 7.73 7.26 -27.02
CA TYR A 429 6.46 7.34 -27.74
C TYR A 429 5.38 7.93 -26.84
N ARG A 430 4.37 8.55 -27.45
CA ARG A 430 3.07 8.74 -26.82
C ARG A 430 2.17 7.57 -27.20
N VAL A 431 1.50 7.00 -26.20
CA VAL A 431 0.60 5.87 -26.39
C VAL A 431 -0.73 6.18 -25.72
N THR A 432 -1.80 6.11 -26.50
CA THR A 432 -3.17 6.25 -26.01
C THR A 432 -3.65 4.92 -25.48
N LEU A 433 -4.33 4.92 -24.33
CA LEU A 433 -4.89 3.74 -23.67
C LEU A 433 -6.43 3.77 -23.73
N PRO A 434 -7.07 3.16 -24.73
CA PRO A 434 -8.53 3.25 -24.89
C PRO A 434 -9.33 2.72 -23.70
N ALA A 435 -8.83 1.68 -23.02
CA ALA A 435 -9.48 1.10 -21.85
C ALA A 435 -9.46 2.01 -20.60
N PHE A 436 -8.76 3.14 -20.66
CA PHE A 436 -8.59 4.10 -19.57
C PHE A 436 -8.97 5.51 -20.04
N ASP A 437 -10.14 5.64 -20.68
CA ASP A 437 -10.69 6.92 -21.16
C ASP A 437 -9.73 7.68 -22.08
N ASP A 438 -9.12 6.94 -23.03
CA ASP A 438 -8.12 7.45 -23.97
C ASP A 438 -6.93 8.17 -23.31
N LEU A 439 -6.57 7.75 -22.09
CA LEU A 439 -5.42 8.32 -21.37
C LEU A 439 -4.14 8.18 -22.19
N GLU A 440 -3.46 9.29 -22.44
CA GLU A 440 -2.14 9.29 -23.06
C GLU A 440 -1.03 9.12 -22.03
N ILE A 441 -0.15 8.14 -22.26
CA ILE A 441 1.02 7.88 -21.43
C ILE A 441 2.30 7.85 -22.27
N PRO A 442 3.45 8.15 -21.64
CA PRO A 442 4.74 7.98 -22.29
C PRO A 442 5.23 6.53 -22.17
N ALA A 443 5.68 5.96 -23.27
CA ALA A 443 6.35 4.64 -23.29
C ALA A 443 7.76 4.76 -23.88
N LEU A 444 8.71 4.00 -23.35
CA LEU A 444 10.11 4.07 -23.78
C LEU A 444 10.24 3.75 -25.29
N PHE A 445 10.90 4.64 -26.03
CA PHE A 445 11.34 4.39 -27.40
C PHE A 445 12.66 3.62 -27.31
N ALA A 446 12.61 2.31 -27.54
CA ALA A 446 13.78 1.46 -27.56
C ALA A 446 13.77 0.58 -28.83
N PRO A 447 14.93 0.21 -29.36
CA PRO A 447 15.02 -0.64 -30.54
C PRO A 447 14.50 -2.06 -30.31
N ASP A 448 14.26 -2.46 -29.05
CA ASP A 448 13.56 -3.67 -28.57
C ASP A 448 13.34 -4.77 -29.63
N ASN A 449 14.40 -5.55 -29.85
CA ASN A 449 14.51 -6.71 -30.75
C ASN A 449 14.87 -6.43 -32.22
N LEU A 450 15.11 -5.18 -32.60
CA LEU A 450 15.70 -4.82 -33.89
C LEU A 450 17.22 -4.62 -33.76
N PRO A 451 18.01 -5.09 -34.74
CA PRO A 451 19.41 -4.70 -34.87
C PRO A 451 19.57 -3.17 -34.94
N SER A 452 20.64 -2.62 -34.37
CA SER A 452 20.89 -1.17 -34.33
C SER A 452 21.04 -0.49 -35.70
N HIS A 453 21.19 -1.27 -36.78
CA HIS A 453 21.25 -0.77 -38.15
C HIS A 453 19.86 -0.63 -38.81
N LEU A 454 18.79 -1.08 -38.16
CA LEU A 454 17.42 -0.94 -38.63
C LEU A 454 16.69 0.12 -37.80
N PHE A 455 16.13 1.12 -38.48
CA PHE A 455 15.28 2.14 -37.87
C PHE A 455 13.84 1.97 -38.36
N PHE A 456 13.07 1.13 -37.67
CA PHE A 456 11.63 0.94 -37.92
C PHE A 456 10.85 1.44 -36.71
N PRO A 457 10.47 2.73 -36.68
CA PRO A 457 9.63 3.24 -35.62
C PRO A 457 8.22 2.66 -35.74
N LEU A 458 7.52 2.62 -34.62
CA LEU A 458 6.11 2.28 -34.61
C LEU A 458 5.31 3.50 -35.05
N TYR A 459 4.50 3.31 -36.09
CA TYR A 459 3.70 4.39 -36.68
C TYR A 459 2.41 4.62 -35.88
N LYS A 460 1.86 5.84 -36.01
CA LYS A 460 0.54 6.24 -35.52
C LYS A 460 -0.50 5.19 -35.89
N GLY A 461 -1.37 4.85 -34.93
CA GLY A 461 -2.40 3.84 -35.11
C GLY A 461 -1.93 2.40 -34.88
N THR A 462 -0.62 2.15 -34.73
CA THR A 462 -0.11 0.81 -34.42
C THR A 462 -0.59 0.38 -33.04
N ARG A 463 -1.20 -0.82 -32.94
CA ARG A 463 -1.59 -1.41 -31.66
C ARG A 463 -0.39 -2.12 -31.04
N ALA A 464 -0.07 -1.73 -29.81
CA ALA A 464 1.10 -2.19 -29.09
C ALA A 464 0.71 -2.79 -27.74
N LEU A 465 1.31 -3.93 -27.41
CA LEU A 465 1.23 -4.49 -26.08
C LEU A 465 2.25 -3.77 -25.19
N LEU A 466 1.77 -3.12 -24.15
CA LEU A 466 2.58 -2.45 -23.16
C LEU A 466 2.79 -3.32 -21.94
N ALA A 467 4.00 -3.29 -21.41
CA ALA A 467 4.38 -3.78 -20.11
C ALA A 467 4.52 -2.56 -19.17
N LEU A 468 3.66 -2.48 -18.16
CA LEU A 468 3.57 -1.38 -17.23
C LEU A 468 4.18 -1.75 -15.88
N SER A 469 5.17 -0.99 -15.44
CA SER A 469 5.66 -0.98 -14.06
C SER A 469 5.15 0.28 -13.34
N LEU A 470 5.48 0.45 -12.05
CA LEU A 470 4.99 1.57 -11.24
C LEU A 470 5.13 2.93 -11.93
N CYS A 471 6.30 3.26 -12.48
CA CYS A 471 6.57 4.57 -13.08
C CYS A 471 7.09 4.49 -14.53
N SER A 472 6.95 3.33 -15.19
CA SER A 472 7.44 3.17 -16.56
C SER A 472 6.56 2.27 -17.39
N ALA A 473 6.53 2.55 -18.69
CA ALA A 473 5.89 1.73 -19.70
C ALA A 473 6.92 1.33 -20.76
N ARG A 474 6.90 0.07 -21.16
CA ARG A 474 7.73 -0.47 -22.25
C ARG A 474 6.84 -1.17 -23.26
N ILE A 475 7.17 -1.02 -24.54
CA ILE A 475 6.49 -1.74 -25.61
C ILE A 475 7.08 -3.15 -25.68
N LYS A 476 6.25 -4.17 -25.49
CA LYS A 476 6.63 -5.58 -25.56
C LYS A 476 6.59 -6.12 -26.99
N GLY A 477 5.73 -5.54 -27.82
CA GLY A 477 5.57 -5.90 -29.23
C GLY A 477 4.30 -5.30 -29.82
N THR A 478 4.13 -5.41 -31.13
CA THR A 478 2.89 -5.07 -31.82
C THR A 478 1.88 -6.21 -31.70
N VAL A 479 0.59 -5.88 -31.62
CA VAL A 479 -0.49 -6.88 -31.46
C VAL A 479 -1.00 -7.37 -32.81
N ASP A 480 -0.93 -6.53 -33.83
CA ASP A 480 -1.33 -6.83 -35.19
C ASP A 480 -0.28 -6.43 -36.23
N TRP A 481 -0.48 -6.98 -37.42
CA TRP A 481 0.20 -6.58 -38.63
C TRP A 481 -0.60 -5.45 -39.27
N LEU A 482 0.08 -4.50 -39.91
CA LEU A 482 -0.58 -3.57 -40.82
C LEU A 482 -1.34 -4.38 -41.89
N GLY A 483 -2.57 -3.96 -42.22
CA GLY A 483 -3.53 -4.81 -42.94
C GLY A 483 -3.00 -5.42 -44.24
N SER A 484 -2.26 -4.65 -45.04
CA SER A 484 -1.68 -5.05 -46.33
C SER A 484 -0.31 -5.76 -46.23
N THR A 485 0.24 -5.90 -45.02
CA THR A 485 1.53 -6.56 -44.80
C THR A 485 1.41 -8.08 -44.78
N ARG A 486 0.23 -8.61 -44.43
CA ARG A 486 -0.02 -10.05 -44.43
C ARG A 486 -0.12 -10.55 -45.86
N VAL A 487 0.65 -11.57 -46.16
CA VAL A 487 0.75 -12.18 -47.50
C VAL A 487 0.16 -13.57 -47.53
N ASP A 488 -0.13 -14.07 -48.74
CA ASP A 488 -0.67 -15.43 -48.93
C ASP A 488 0.31 -16.48 -48.41
N GLN A 489 -0.15 -17.32 -47.49
CA GLN A 489 0.63 -18.42 -46.92
C GLN A 489 1.08 -19.42 -48.00
N LYS A 490 0.34 -19.57 -49.10
CA LYS A 490 0.71 -20.48 -50.19
C LYS A 490 1.95 -20.02 -50.95
N ALA A 491 2.12 -18.69 -51.11
CA ALA A 491 3.25 -18.10 -51.82
C ALA A 491 4.53 -18.07 -50.98
N GLN A 492 4.44 -18.37 -49.67
CA GLN A 492 5.54 -18.28 -48.70
C GLN A 492 6.31 -16.96 -48.83
N SER A 493 5.60 -15.86 -49.09
CA SER A 493 6.24 -14.59 -49.40
C SER A 493 6.66 -13.83 -48.15
N GLN A 494 7.60 -12.91 -48.33
CA GLN A 494 8.12 -11.99 -47.34
C GLN A 494 8.01 -10.59 -47.92
N ARG A 495 7.47 -9.66 -47.14
CA ARG A 495 7.16 -8.31 -47.60
C ARG A 495 7.61 -7.28 -46.58
N ILE A 496 8.18 -6.19 -47.08
CA ILE A 496 8.49 -4.98 -46.31
C ILE A 496 7.78 -3.81 -46.99
N LEU A 497 7.07 -3.01 -46.20
CA LEU A 497 6.40 -1.80 -46.64
C LEU A 497 7.11 -0.59 -46.04
N PHE A 498 7.37 0.40 -46.87
CA PHE A 498 7.89 1.72 -46.48
C PHE A 498 6.90 2.78 -46.94
N GLY A 499 6.66 3.81 -46.14
CA GLY A 499 5.86 4.97 -46.57
C GLY A 499 4.74 5.33 -45.61
N LYS A 500 3.92 6.28 -46.03
CA LYS A 500 2.87 6.90 -45.22
C LYS A 500 1.49 6.25 -45.37
N GLY A 501 1.31 5.33 -46.32
CA GLY A 501 0.04 4.64 -46.54
C GLY A 501 -0.04 4.03 -47.94
N GLU A 502 -1.19 3.46 -48.29
CA GLU A 502 -1.35 2.72 -49.54
C GLU A 502 -1.10 3.54 -50.80
N LYS A 503 -1.37 4.85 -50.73
CA LYS A 503 -1.14 5.82 -51.80
C LYS A 503 0.22 6.50 -51.76
N SER A 504 1.06 6.19 -50.78
CA SER A 504 2.39 6.78 -50.64
C SER A 504 3.30 5.74 -49.98
N GLN A 505 3.80 4.80 -50.79
CA GLN A 505 4.59 3.68 -50.29
C GLN A 505 5.59 3.13 -51.31
N VAL A 506 6.59 2.44 -50.78
CA VAL A 506 7.45 1.50 -51.50
C VAL A 506 7.25 0.13 -50.87
N ARG A 507 6.87 -0.85 -51.67
CA ARG A 507 6.75 -2.26 -51.30
C ARG A 507 7.93 -3.03 -51.84
N LEU A 508 8.61 -3.77 -50.98
CA LEU A 508 9.56 -4.82 -51.37
C LEU A 508 8.94 -6.17 -51.03
N GLU A 509 8.87 -7.07 -52.00
CA GLU A 509 8.34 -8.41 -51.79
C GLU A 509 9.25 -9.46 -52.42
N HIS A 510 9.50 -10.52 -51.69
CA HIS A 510 10.11 -11.75 -52.19
C HIS A 510 9.10 -12.88 -52.03
N ARG A 511 8.79 -13.58 -53.11
CA ARG A 511 7.81 -14.68 -53.12
C ARG A 511 8.31 -15.85 -53.96
N TYR A 512 7.66 -17.01 -53.80
CA TYR A 512 7.91 -18.16 -54.66
C TYR A 512 6.76 -18.36 -55.64
N GLU A 513 7.08 -18.38 -56.93
CA GLU A 513 6.15 -18.75 -58.01
C GLU A 513 6.67 -20.04 -58.64
N GLU A 514 5.87 -21.11 -58.62
CA GLU A 514 6.26 -22.44 -59.13
C GLU A 514 7.59 -22.98 -58.57
N GLY A 515 7.90 -22.62 -57.31
CA GLY A 515 9.14 -23.02 -56.64
C GLY A 515 10.37 -22.17 -56.97
N LYS A 516 10.20 -21.09 -57.75
CA LYS A 516 11.28 -20.17 -58.13
C LYS A 516 11.15 -18.84 -57.38
N PRO A 517 12.26 -18.23 -56.93
CA PRO A 517 12.22 -16.95 -56.24
C PRO A 517 11.90 -15.82 -57.22
N VAL A 518 10.95 -14.96 -56.83
CA VAL A 518 10.59 -13.74 -57.54
C VAL A 518 10.72 -12.57 -56.57
N PHE A 519 11.45 -11.54 -56.99
CA PHE A 519 11.59 -10.29 -56.24
C PHE A 519 10.84 -9.17 -56.95
N GLU A 520 10.08 -8.39 -56.19
CA GLU A 520 9.32 -7.26 -56.69
C GLU A 520 9.55 -6.02 -55.81
N MET A 521 9.81 -4.89 -56.46
CA MET A 521 9.79 -3.57 -55.85
C MET A 521 8.72 -2.73 -56.54
N GLU A 522 7.79 -2.17 -55.76
CA GLU A 522 6.74 -1.29 -56.27
C GLU A 522 6.76 0.03 -55.49
N ARG A 523 6.83 1.17 -56.19
CA ARG A 523 6.65 2.52 -55.63
C ARG A 523 5.28 3.05 -56.08
N VAL A 524 4.52 3.59 -55.15
CA VAL A 524 3.23 4.26 -55.38
C VAL A 524 3.25 5.65 -54.74
N MET A 525 2.87 6.67 -55.49
CA MET A 525 2.60 8.04 -55.00
C MET A 525 1.37 8.62 -55.70
N GLU A 526 0.23 8.58 -55.02
CA GLU A 526 -1.10 8.92 -55.56
C GLU A 526 -1.40 8.17 -56.86
N LYS A 527 -1.23 8.85 -58.01
CA LYS A 527 -1.46 8.28 -59.34
C LYS A 527 -0.19 7.73 -59.99
N ASP A 528 0.98 8.09 -59.49
CA ASP A 528 2.27 7.69 -60.05
C ASP A 528 2.69 6.31 -59.49
N GLY A 529 3.05 5.39 -60.38
CA GLY A 529 3.42 4.01 -60.06
C GLY A 529 4.62 3.51 -60.84
N GLU A 530 5.57 2.92 -60.13
CA GLU A 530 6.73 2.24 -60.72
C GLU A 530 6.84 0.83 -60.16
N ARG A 531 7.09 -0.16 -61.02
CA ARG A 531 7.27 -1.56 -60.63
C ARG A 531 8.50 -2.17 -61.28
N LEU A 532 9.36 -2.76 -60.47
CA LEU A 532 10.50 -3.58 -60.87
C LEU A 532 10.23 -5.03 -60.45
N THR A 533 10.27 -5.97 -61.38
CA THR A 533 10.15 -7.40 -61.09
C THR A 533 11.38 -8.13 -61.62
N MET A 534 11.98 -8.95 -60.76
CA MET A 534 13.11 -9.81 -61.06
C MET A 534 12.69 -11.27 -60.88
N GLU A 535 12.77 -12.02 -61.98
CA GLU A 535 12.45 -13.45 -62.06
C GLU A 535 13.57 -14.18 -62.81
N GLU A 536 13.55 -15.52 -62.85
CA GLU A 536 14.63 -16.30 -63.46
C GLU A 536 14.85 -15.92 -64.93
N GLY A 537 16.03 -15.38 -65.25
CA GLY A 537 16.41 -14.98 -66.61
C GLY A 537 15.74 -13.70 -67.13
N LYS A 538 14.97 -12.97 -66.30
CA LYS A 538 14.22 -11.79 -66.75
C LYS A 538 14.11 -10.71 -65.67
N MET A 539 14.34 -9.47 -66.08
CA MET A 539 14.08 -8.28 -65.27
C MET A 539 13.13 -7.36 -66.05
N THR A 540 12.02 -6.96 -65.43
CA THR A 540 10.99 -6.11 -66.04
C THR A 540 10.87 -4.83 -65.23
N TRP A 541 10.91 -3.69 -65.90
CA TRP A 541 10.63 -2.38 -65.30
C TRP A 541 9.42 -1.75 -66.01
N GLN A 542 8.41 -1.35 -65.23
CA GLN A 542 7.19 -0.72 -65.68
C GLN A 542 7.02 0.63 -64.97
N VAL A 543 6.57 1.64 -65.71
CA VAL A 543 6.23 2.98 -65.22
C VAL A 543 4.85 3.32 -65.79
N GLY A 544 3.94 3.85 -64.96
CA GLY A 544 2.61 4.24 -65.41
C GLY A 544 1.89 5.17 -64.44
N GLU A 545 1.02 6.02 -64.99
CA GLU A 545 0.01 6.76 -64.23
C GLU A 545 -1.27 5.93 -64.12
N SER A 546 -1.90 5.94 -62.95
CA SER A 546 -3.15 5.24 -62.64
C SER A 546 -4.38 6.14 -62.66
#